data_AF-A0A7J3NQ52-F1
#
_entry.id   AF-A0A7J3NQ52-F1
#
_cell.length_a   1.000
_cell.length_b   1.000
_cell.length_c   1.000
_cell.angle_alpha   90.00
_cell.angle_beta   90.00
_cell.angle_gamma   90.00
#
_symmetry.space_group_name_H-M   'P 1'
#
loop_
_entity.id
_entity.type
_entity.pdbx_description
1 polymer ?
#
loop_
_entity_poly.entity_id
_entity_poly.type
_entity_poly.pdbx_seq_one_letter_code
_entity_poly.pdbx_strand_id
1 'polypeptide(L)'
;MNEGANVKEHMLNLINALANLSPSRNIISQLILLLPEDLAVVEHSYPEATSSDAKGILESLGVKFGDKVERINDGFAEAIYMHIHKTFDWLDNEYLYMERTYYGYYGYVDGADKMSEVRSSLAKLMDVHINSIPNPYLEWAKLVLKKLSTLYSKSKIISFLKALLAHDSFKDDDYRRKNWQLFLNEVRTRIGADPAEFEEILRSTVIMGESEHLYYKGTSRHPEGDICLEHAKYHLDPLLYETYRYENRYDHEYRIRHKETLMKALEEAFT
;
A
#
# COMPACT_ATOMS: atom_id res chain seq x y z
N MET A 1 13.19 45.51 -1.76
CA MET A 1 12.02 44.63 -1.59
C MET A 1 12.43 43.29 -2.16
N ASN A 2 12.50 42.24 -1.35
CA ASN A 2 12.82 40.90 -1.83
C ASN A 2 11.83 40.51 -2.92
N GLU A 3 12.34 40.02 -4.05
CA GLU A 3 11.57 39.21 -4.99
C GLU A 3 10.77 38.21 -4.14
N GLY A 4 9.45 38.39 -4.11
CA GLY A 4 8.59 37.64 -3.19
C GLY A 4 8.83 36.15 -3.42
N ALA A 5 9.23 35.44 -2.37
CA ALA A 5 9.46 34.00 -2.44
C ALA A 5 8.30 33.34 -3.20
N ASN A 6 8.61 32.66 -4.29
CA ASN A 6 7.59 32.04 -5.12
C ASN A 6 7.02 30.85 -4.35
N VAL A 7 5.92 31.08 -3.61
CA VAL A 7 5.27 30.08 -2.77
C VAL A 7 4.93 28.81 -3.56
N LYS A 8 4.63 28.93 -4.86
CA LYS A 8 4.37 27.77 -5.73
C LYS A 8 5.62 26.92 -5.93
N GLU A 9 6.78 27.55 -6.13
CA GLU A 9 8.07 26.85 -6.25
C GLU A 9 8.44 26.15 -4.94
N HIS A 10 8.27 26.82 -3.80
CA HIS A 10 8.48 26.19 -2.50
C HIS A 10 7.53 25.02 -2.23
N MET A 11 6.27 25.11 -2.66
CA MET A 11 5.31 24.01 -2.59
C MET A 11 5.77 22.83 -3.45
N LEU A 12 6.22 23.07 -4.68
CA LEU A 12 6.75 22.02 -5.55
C LEU A 12 7.99 21.35 -4.95
N ASN A 13 8.89 22.14 -4.37
CA ASN A 13 10.07 21.63 -3.67
C ASN A 13 9.69 20.76 -2.47
N LEU A 14 8.67 21.16 -1.71
CA LEU A 14 8.13 20.36 -0.60
C LEU A 14 7.56 19.03 -1.12
N ILE A 15 6.70 19.05 -2.14
CA ILE A 15 6.11 17.83 -2.72
C ILE A 15 7.20 16.89 -3.23
N ASN A 16 8.22 17.43 -3.90
CA ASN A 16 9.36 16.65 -4.36
C ASN A 16 10.17 16.07 -3.21
N ALA A 17 10.37 16.81 -2.12
CA ALA A 17 11.05 16.30 -0.93
C ALA A 17 10.28 15.12 -0.31
N LEU A 18 8.95 15.23 -0.20
CA LEU A 18 8.08 14.15 0.27
C LEU A 18 8.13 12.93 -0.66
N ALA A 19 8.03 13.14 -1.98
CA ALA A 19 8.15 12.05 -2.95
C ALA A 19 9.55 11.43 -2.97
N ASN A 20 10.60 12.18 -2.66
CA ASN A 20 11.97 11.64 -2.56
C ASN A 20 12.19 10.80 -1.30
N LEU A 21 11.27 10.82 -0.32
CA LEU A 21 11.24 9.85 0.76
C LEU A 21 10.55 8.53 0.37
N SER A 22 9.98 8.43 -0.84
CA SER A 22 9.40 7.17 -1.30
C SER A 22 10.46 6.09 -1.50
N PRO A 23 10.10 4.80 -1.31
CA PRO A 23 11.02 3.68 -1.46
C PRO A 23 11.59 3.53 -2.88
N SER A 24 10.93 4.10 -3.91
CA SER A 24 11.45 4.08 -5.28
C SER A 24 12.66 5.01 -5.49
N ARG A 25 12.91 5.94 -4.57
CA ARG A 25 13.96 6.98 -4.68
C ARG A 25 14.92 7.00 -3.49
N ASN A 26 14.64 6.24 -2.44
CA ASN A 26 15.41 6.24 -1.20
C ASN A 26 15.55 4.83 -0.65
N ILE A 27 16.80 4.34 -0.58
CA ILE A 27 17.11 2.98 -0.13
C ILE A 27 16.75 2.75 1.35
N ILE A 28 16.89 3.76 2.21
CA ILE A 28 16.52 3.64 3.63
C ILE A 28 15.01 3.46 3.75
N SER A 29 14.23 4.27 3.02
CA SER A 29 12.77 4.12 2.96
C SER A 29 12.35 2.79 2.38
N GLN A 30 13.05 2.29 1.35
CA GLN A 30 12.82 0.97 0.79
C GLN A 30 13.04 -0.13 1.82
N LEU A 31 14.15 -0.09 2.55
CA LEU A 31 14.44 -1.06 3.61
C LEU A 31 13.41 -0.98 4.73
N ILE A 32 13.06 0.22 5.20
CA ILE A 32 12.04 0.42 6.23
C ILE A 32 10.67 -0.14 5.80
N LEU A 33 10.30 0.07 4.53
CA LEU A 33 9.02 -0.40 3.99
C LEU A 33 8.95 -1.93 3.92
N LEU A 34 10.05 -2.60 3.60
CA LEU A 34 10.10 -4.04 3.34
C LEU A 34 10.30 -4.89 4.62
N LEU A 35 10.18 -4.30 5.81
CA LEU A 35 10.20 -5.01 7.08
C LEU A 35 8.76 -5.32 7.54
N PRO A 36 8.53 -6.32 8.41
CA PRO A 36 9.51 -7.22 9.00
C PRO A 36 9.92 -8.37 8.08
N GLU A 37 11.19 -8.76 8.12
CA GLU A 37 11.73 -9.89 7.37
C GLU A 37 12.72 -10.70 8.22
N ASP A 38 12.96 -11.96 7.86
CA ASP A 38 14.00 -12.77 8.50
C ASP A 38 15.39 -12.20 8.17
N LEU A 39 16.32 -12.29 9.12
CA LEU A 39 17.67 -11.75 8.93
C LEU A 39 18.38 -12.35 7.71
N ALA A 40 18.22 -13.65 7.45
CA ALA A 40 18.80 -14.31 6.28
C ALA A 40 18.19 -13.81 4.97
N VAL A 41 16.86 -13.56 4.93
CA VAL A 41 16.20 -12.92 3.78
C VAL A 41 16.71 -11.50 3.56
N VAL A 42 16.86 -10.69 4.63
CA VAL A 42 17.46 -9.35 4.52
C VAL A 42 18.88 -9.45 3.98
N GLU A 43 19.67 -10.38 4.51
CA GLU A 43 21.06 -10.56 4.10
C GLU A 43 21.22 -11.00 2.64
N HIS A 44 20.33 -11.87 2.19
CA HIS A 44 20.34 -12.36 0.81
C HIS A 44 19.76 -11.34 -0.18
N SER A 45 18.65 -10.69 0.17
CA SER A 45 17.86 -9.86 -0.74
C SER A 45 18.31 -8.41 -0.79
N TYR A 46 18.90 -7.91 0.31
CA TYR A 46 19.35 -6.53 0.49
C TYR A 46 20.74 -6.50 1.13
N PRO A 47 21.78 -7.06 0.46
CA PRO A 47 23.12 -7.17 1.03
C PRO A 47 23.70 -5.82 1.48
N GLU A 48 23.29 -4.70 0.86
CA GLU A 48 23.65 -3.35 1.28
C GLU A 48 23.23 -2.99 2.72
N ALA A 49 22.13 -3.58 3.21
CA ALA A 49 21.61 -3.36 4.56
C ALA A 49 22.39 -4.12 5.64
N THR A 50 23.27 -5.04 5.24
CA THR A 50 23.99 -5.95 6.15
C THR A 50 25.33 -5.43 6.61
N SER A 51 25.85 -4.39 5.94
CA SER A 51 27.09 -3.75 6.38
C SER A 51 26.93 -3.24 7.82
N SER A 52 28.01 -3.28 8.61
CA SER A 52 27.98 -2.81 10.00
C SER A 52 27.46 -1.38 10.11
N ASP A 53 27.83 -0.54 9.14
CA ASP A 53 27.44 0.87 9.09
C ASP A 53 25.95 1.02 8.76
N ALA A 54 25.45 0.30 7.75
CA ALA A 54 24.02 0.32 7.41
C ALA A 54 23.16 -0.21 8.56
N LYS A 55 23.60 -1.32 9.20
CA LYS A 55 22.93 -1.88 10.37
C LYS A 55 22.88 -0.88 11.52
N GLY A 56 24.01 -0.24 11.84
CA GLY A 56 24.07 0.79 12.89
C GLY A 56 23.20 2.01 12.59
N ILE A 57 23.10 2.43 11.33
CA ILE A 57 22.17 3.48 10.89
C ILE A 57 20.73 3.02 11.11
N LEU A 58 20.35 1.85 10.61
CA LEU A 58 18.98 1.32 10.73
C LEU A 58 18.58 1.12 12.21
N GLU A 59 19.48 0.61 13.05
CA GLU A 59 19.29 0.52 14.50
C GLU A 59 19.04 1.90 15.13
N SER A 60 19.81 2.91 14.72
CA SER A 60 19.61 4.30 15.18
C SER A 60 18.27 4.90 14.74
N LEU A 61 17.70 4.41 13.62
CA LEU A 61 16.38 4.80 13.13
C LEU A 61 15.26 3.98 13.79
N GLY A 62 15.57 3.04 14.68
CA GLY A 62 14.57 2.21 15.36
C GLY A 62 14.20 0.94 14.60
N VAL A 63 15.13 0.37 13.83
CA VAL A 63 15.03 -1.01 13.33
C VAL A 63 15.74 -1.94 14.30
N LYS A 64 15.09 -3.02 14.71
CA LYS A 64 15.66 -4.02 15.62
C LYS A 64 16.04 -5.27 14.83
N PHE A 65 17.30 -5.66 14.92
CA PHE A 65 17.81 -6.89 14.31
C PHE A 65 17.86 -8.01 15.36
N GLY A 66 17.01 -9.02 15.20
CA GLY A 66 17.04 -10.28 15.94
C GLY A 66 16.80 -11.45 14.99
N ASP A 67 16.07 -12.47 15.44
CA ASP A 67 15.61 -13.57 14.57
C ASP A 67 14.72 -13.06 13.43
N LYS A 68 13.91 -12.03 13.74
CA LYS A 68 13.25 -11.15 12.78
C LYS A 68 13.89 -9.77 12.83
N VAL A 69 13.94 -9.10 11.69
CA VAL A 69 14.25 -7.68 11.58
C VAL A 69 12.93 -6.93 11.57
N GLU A 70 12.70 -6.04 12.54
CA GLU A 70 11.40 -5.39 12.75
C GLU A 70 11.56 -3.89 13.05
N ARG A 71 10.52 -3.10 12.78
CA ARG A 71 10.46 -1.70 13.23
C ARG A 71 10.05 -1.66 14.70
N ILE A 72 10.72 -0.83 15.50
CA ILE A 72 10.30 -0.55 16.87
C ILE A 72 9.06 0.33 16.80
N ASN A 73 7.99 -0.09 17.49
CA ASN A 73 6.76 0.70 17.63
C ASN A 73 7.06 2.10 18.15
N ASP A 74 6.40 3.11 17.58
CA ASP A 74 6.61 4.53 17.86
C ASP A 74 8.05 5.05 17.59
N GLY A 75 8.88 4.25 16.90
CA GLY A 75 10.22 4.62 16.46
C GLY A 75 10.22 5.49 15.19
N PHE A 76 11.39 6.02 14.84
CA PHE A 76 11.53 6.87 13.65
C PHE A 76 11.24 6.09 12.35
N ALA A 77 11.69 4.84 12.25
CA ALA A 77 11.42 3.97 11.11
C ALA A 77 9.92 3.72 10.94
N GLU A 78 9.19 3.52 12.04
CA GLU A 78 7.72 3.36 12.01
C GLU A 78 7.03 4.66 11.55
N ALA A 79 7.50 5.81 12.01
CA ALA A 79 6.98 7.10 11.55
C ALA A 79 7.23 7.32 10.04
N ILE A 80 8.39 6.93 9.51
CA ILE A 80 8.70 6.97 8.08
C ILE A 80 7.82 6.00 7.29
N TYR A 81 7.66 4.78 7.77
CA TYR A 81 6.77 3.78 7.17
C TYR A 81 5.34 4.33 7.02
N MET A 82 4.76 4.83 8.11
CA MET A 82 3.43 5.46 8.09
C MET A 82 3.37 6.69 7.18
N HIS A 83 4.45 7.46 7.11
CA HIS A 83 4.55 8.61 6.21
C HIS A 83 4.57 8.19 4.72
N ILE A 84 5.25 7.10 4.37
CA ILE A 84 5.31 6.57 3.01
C ILE A 84 3.90 6.18 2.56
N HIS A 85 3.17 5.40 3.36
CA HIS A 85 1.79 5.00 3.01
C HIS A 85 0.86 6.20 2.88
N LYS A 86 0.93 7.18 3.80
CA LYS A 86 0.15 8.43 3.65
C LYS A 86 0.52 9.22 2.39
N THR A 87 1.79 9.23 2.01
CA THR A 87 2.25 9.94 0.80
C THR A 87 1.82 9.21 -0.47
N PHE A 88 1.85 7.87 -0.48
CA PHE A 88 1.24 7.05 -1.52
C PHE A 88 -0.24 7.39 -1.65
N ASP A 89 -0.95 7.39 -0.52
CA ASP A 89 -2.37 7.67 -0.45
C ASP A 89 -2.73 9.09 -0.95
N TRP A 90 -2.01 10.13 -0.50
CA TRP A 90 -2.27 11.52 -0.88
C TRP A 90 -1.92 11.87 -2.33
N LEU A 91 -0.85 11.29 -2.85
CA LEU A 91 -0.37 11.60 -4.20
C LEU A 91 -0.82 10.57 -5.24
N ASP A 92 -1.64 9.61 -4.83
CA ASP A 92 -2.41 8.81 -5.75
C ASP A 92 -3.69 9.52 -6.19
N ASN A 93 -4.25 9.09 -7.33
CA ASN A 93 -5.43 9.73 -7.93
C ASN A 93 -6.76 9.06 -7.51
N GLU A 94 -6.73 8.15 -6.54
CA GLU A 94 -7.84 7.24 -6.25
C GLU A 94 -8.53 7.47 -4.91
N TYR A 95 -9.74 6.94 -4.81
CA TYR A 95 -10.56 7.00 -3.62
C TYR A 95 -10.15 5.91 -2.63
N LEU A 96 -9.65 6.31 -1.47
CA LEU A 96 -9.24 5.37 -0.42
C LEU A 96 -10.35 5.01 0.55
N TYR A 97 -11.36 5.88 0.71
CA TYR A 97 -12.32 5.74 1.80
C TYR A 97 -13.77 5.94 1.37
N MET A 98 -14.62 5.02 1.84
CA MET A 98 -16.05 5.27 2.03
C MET A 98 -16.29 5.52 3.53
N GLU A 99 -16.60 6.77 3.86
CA GLU A 99 -17.22 7.13 5.13
C GLU A 99 -18.68 6.70 5.08
N ARG A 100 -19.07 5.84 6.01
CA ARG A 100 -20.47 5.50 6.15
C ARG A 100 -21.08 6.42 7.19
N THR A 101 -21.60 7.56 6.76
CA THR A 101 -22.21 8.50 7.69
C THR A 101 -23.62 8.03 8.04
N TYR A 102 -23.87 7.73 9.31
CA TYR A 102 -25.20 7.35 9.80
C TYR A 102 -26.10 8.59 9.94
N TYR A 103 -27.17 8.66 9.16
CA TYR A 103 -28.16 9.75 9.21
C TYR A 103 -29.47 9.31 9.88
N GLY A 104 -29.39 8.71 11.08
CA GLY A 104 -30.55 8.41 11.91
C GLY A 104 -31.65 7.64 11.15
N TYR A 105 -32.86 8.23 11.07
CA TYR A 105 -34.05 7.62 10.44
C TYR A 105 -33.93 7.37 8.93
N TYR A 106 -32.94 7.97 8.25
CA TYR A 106 -32.75 7.87 6.80
C TYR A 106 -31.75 6.78 6.36
N GLY A 107 -31.17 6.05 7.32
CA GLY A 107 -30.18 5.02 7.05
C GLY A 107 -28.76 5.55 6.88
N TYR A 108 -27.88 4.69 6.37
CA TYR A 108 -26.49 5.01 6.09
C TYR A 108 -26.37 5.68 4.72
N VAL A 109 -25.66 6.81 4.65
CA VAL A 109 -25.21 7.37 3.38
C VAL A 109 -23.74 7.00 3.24
N ASP A 110 -23.42 6.26 2.18
CA ASP A 110 -22.04 6.01 1.79
C ASP A 110 -21.49 7.34 1.22
N GLY A 111 -20.84 8.14 2.07
CA GLY A 111 -20.06 9.29 1.64
C GLY A 111 -18.65 8.81 1.31
N ALA A 112 -18.24 8.80 0.05
CA ALA A 112 -16.82 8.63 -0.24
C ALA A 112 -16.08 9.86 0.30
N ASP A 113 -15.47 9.78 1.49
CA ASP A 113 -14.58 10.82 1.96
C ASP A 113 -13.33 10.69 1.13
N LYS A 114 -13.37 11.43 0.03
CA LYS A 114 -12.29 11.57 -0.92
C LYS A 114 -11.10 12.05 -0.09
N MET A 115 -10.09 11.21 0.13
CA MET A 115 -8.76 11.77 0.25
C MET A 115 -8.62 12.62 -1.00
N SER A 116 -8.65 13.94 -0.77
CA SER A 116 -9.13 14.89 -1.76
C SER A 116 -8.38 14.73 -3.07
N GLU A 117 -8.83 15.39 -4.11
CA GLU A 117 -8.12 15.56 -5.38
C GLU A 117 -6.69 16.15 -5.23
N VAL A 118 -6.01 16.08 -4.06
CA VAL A 118 -4.69 16.56 -3.65
C VAL A 118 -3.75 16.66 -4.83
N ARG A 119 -3.40 15.57 -5.50
CA ARG A 119 -2.46 15.64 -6.63
C ARG A 119 -2.95 16.57 -7.75
N SER A 120 -4.23 16.49 -8.12
CA SER A 120 -4.85 17.39 -9.10
C SER A 120 -5.05 18.82 -8.58
N SER A 121 -5.33 19.01 -7.29
CA SER A 121 -5.50 20.30 -6.62
C SER A 121 -4.17 21.03 -6.52
N LEU A 122 -3.09 20.30 -6.23
CA LEU A 122 -1.72 20.79 -6.28
C LEU A 122 -1.32 21.17 -7.69
N ALA A 123 -1.67 20.35 -8.70
CA ALA A 123 -1.45 20.68 -10.11
C ALA A 123 -2.17 21.99 -10.51
N LYS A 124 -3.46 22.12 -10.16
CA LYS A 124 -4.27 23.34 -10.39
C LYS A 124 -3.68 24.55 -9.66
N LEU A 125 -3.31 24.40 -8.38
CA LEU A 125 -2.73 25.48 -7.56
C LEU A 125 -1.41 26.00 -8.14
N MET A 126 -0.57 25.08 -8.61
CA MET A 126 0.75 25.40 -9.16
C MET A 126 0.69 25.80 -10.63
N ASP A 127 -0.46 25.67 -11.30
CA ASP A 127 -0.65 25.92 -12.74
C ASP A 127 0.27 25.04 -13.60
N VAL A 128 0.30 23.74 -13.28
CA VAL A 128 1.10 22.74 -13.99
C VAL A 128 0.24 21.54 -14.40
N HIS A 129 0.72 20.76 -15.36
CA HIS A 129 0.07 19.51 -15.74
C HIS A 129 0.15 18.50 -14.58
N ILE A 130 -0.88 17.66 -14.38
CA ILE A 130 -0.91 16.68 -13.27
C ILE A 130 0.27 15.70 -13.29
N ASN A 131 0.80 15.38 -14.48
CA ASN A 131 1.98 14.54 -14.64
C ASN A 131 3.27 15.18 -14.12
N SER A 132 3.30 16.50 -13.91
CA SER A 132 4.43 17.21 -13.28
C SER A 132 4.43 17.04 -11.75
N ILE A 133 3.31 16.59 -11.17
CA ILE A 133 3.25 16.20 -9.76
C ILE A 133 3.64 14.73 -9.65
N PRO A 134 4.58 14.34 -8.79
CA PRO A 134 4.99 12.95 -8.64
C PRO A 134 3.81 12.06 -8.21
N ASN A 135 3.82 10.79 -8.66
CA ASN A 135 3.00 9.72 -8.10
C ASN A 135 3.96 8.66 -7.55
N PRO A 136 4.33 8.75 -6.27
CA PRO A 136 5.33 7.88 -5.67
C PRO A 136 4.88 6.41 -5.62
N TYR A 137 3.58 6.15 -5.51
CA TYR A 137 3.07 4.78 -5.55
C TYR A 137 3.18 4.17 -6.95
N LEU A 138 2.86 4.92 -8.02
CA LEU A 138 3.07 4.47 -9.41
C LEU A 138 4.54 4.11 -9.67
N GLU A 139 5.47 4.94 -9.19
CA GLU A 139 6.90 4.69 -9.32
C GLU A 139 7.34 3.43 -8.57
N TRP A 140 6.86 3.26 -7.33
CA TRP A 140 7.10 2.07 -6.54
C TRP A 140 6.51 0.81 -7.19
N ALA A 141 5.25 0.85 -7.59
CA ALA A 141 4.55 -0.25 -8.24
C ALA A 141 5.29 -0.71 -9.50
N LYS A 142 5.81 0.21 -10.32
CA LYS A 142 6.62 -0.15 -11.50
C LYS A 142 7.88 -0.92 -11.12
N LEU A 143 8.59 -0.51 -10.06
CA LEU A 143 9.79 -1.22 -9.60
C LEU A 143 9.44 -2.63 -9.11
N VAL A 144 8.38 -2.75 -8.32
CA VAL A 144 7.92 -4.05 -7.80
C VAL A 144 7.46 -4.96 -8.94
N LEU A 145 6.64 -4.46 -9.87
CA LEU A 145 6.18 -5.21 -11.04
C LEU A 145 7.34 -5.65 -11.94
N LYS A 146 8.37 -4.81 -12.10
CA LYS A 146 9.60 -5.20 -12.79
C LYS A 146 10.32 -6.33 -12.07
N LYS A 147 10.40 -6.31 -10.73
CA LYS A 147 10.97 -7.41 -9.94
C LYS A 147 10.14 -8.70 -10.11
N LEU A 148 8.81 -8.61 -9.98
CA LEU A 148 7.89 -9.72 -10.21
C LEU A 148 7.99 -10.28 -11.64
N SER A 149 8.33 -9.45 -12.62
CA SER A 149 8.51 -9.89 -14.01
C SER A 149 9.67 -10.86 -14.22
N THR A 150 10.63 -10.90 -13.29
CA THR A 150 11.78 -11.82 -13.35
C THR A 150 11.48 -13.19 -12.75
N LEU A 151 10.34 -13.35 -12.09
CA LEU A 151 9.92 -14.61 -11.49
C LEU A 151 9.40 -15.58 -12.57
N TYR A 152 9.61 -16.88 -12.35
CA TYR A 152 9.23 -17.96 -13.27
C TYR A 152 7.74 -17.92 -13.67
N SER A 153 6.87 -17.45 -12.76
CA SER A 153 5.42 -17.38 -12.95
C SER A 153 4.91 -16.01 -13.43
N LYS A 154 5.74 -15.21 -14.12
CA LYS A 154 5.40 -13.86 -14.62
C LYS A 154 4.00 -13.76 -15.22
N SER A 155 3.66 -14.58 -16.21
CA SER A 155 2.36 -14.50 -16.92
C SER A 155 1.17 -14.79 -16.00
N LYS A 156 1.35 -15.70 -15.03
CA LYS A 156 0.34 -16.05 -14.02
C LYS A 156 0.21 -14.95 -12.98
N ILE A 157 1.30 -14.33 -12.53
CA ILE A 157 1.28 -13.16 -11.64
C ILE A 157 0.51 -12.01 -12.29
N ILE A 158 0.81 -11.68 -13.55
CA ILE A 158 0.09 -10.63 -14.28
C ILE A 158 -1.40 -10.98 -14.41
N SER A 159 -1.71 -12.24 -14.74
CA SER A 159 -3.11 -12.68 -14.88
C SER A 159 -3.87 -12.63 -13.55
N PHE A 160 -3.20 -12.96 -12.44
CA PHE A 160 -3.74 -12.84 -11.09
C PHE A 160 -3.97 -11.37 -10.72
N LEU A 161 -3.00 -10.49 -10.94
CA LEU A 161 -3.16 -9.06 -10.64
C LEU A 161 -4.28 -8.43 -11.47
N LYS A 162 -4.35 -8.71 -12.78
CA LYS A 162 -5.48 -8.25 -13.62
C LYS A 162 -6.82 -8.78 -13.13
N ALA A 163 -6.87 -10.03 -12.68
CA ALA A 163 -8.06 -10.61 -12.08
C ALA A 163 -8.48 -9.87 -10.82
N LEU A 164 -7.54 -9.65 -9.90
CA LEU A 164 -7.76 -8.97 -8.63
C LEU A 164 -8.28 -7.56 -8.85
N LEU A 165 -7.61 -6.80 -9.71
CA LEU A 165 -7.95 -5.42 -10.00
C LEU A 165 -9.24 -5.28 -10.83
N ALA A 166 -9.77 -6.36 -11.40
CA ALA A 166 -11.10 -6.34 -12.03
C ALA A 166 -12.23 -6.26 -10.98
N HIS A 167 -11.94 -6.56 -9.72
CA HIS A 167 -12.86 -6.37 -8.59
C HIS A 167 -12.65 -5.01 -7.93
N ASP A 168 -13.68 -4.52 -7.24
CA ASP A 168 -13.59 -3.33 -6.37
C ASP A 168 -13.37 -3.74 -4.92
N SER A 169 -14.14 -4.72 -4.45
CA SER A 169 -14.05 -5.28 -3.10
C SER A 169 -14.64 -6.70 -3.01
N PHE A 170 -14.32 -7.38 -1.91
CA PHE A 170 -14.90 -8.65 -1.49
C PHE A 170 -15.47 -8.48 -0.07
N LYS A 171 -16.79 -8.52 0.06
CA LYS A 171 -17.50 -8.38 1.34
C LYS A 171 -17.90 -9.74 1.88
N ASP A 172 -17.70 -9.96 3.17
CA ASP A 172 -18.09 -11.18 3.86
C ASP A 172 -18.80 -10.84 5.19
N ASP A 173 -19.95 -11.47 5.43
CA ASP A 173 -20.77 -11.27 6.65
C ASP A 173 -20.13 -11.89 7.90
N ASP A 174 -19.05 -12.66 7.75
CA ASP A 174 -18.28 -13.27 8.83
C ASP A 174 -16.79 -13.39 8.49
N TYR A 175 -15.98 -13.72 9.49
CA TYR A 175 -14.54 -13.90 9.37
C TYR A 175 -14.10 -15.08 8.49
N ARG A 176 -15.04 -15.86 7.91
CA ARG A 176 -14.70 -17.05 7.11
C ARG A 176 -14.26 -16.71 5.69
N ARG A 177 -14.33 -15.43 5.28
CA ARG A 177 -13.73 -14.92 4.03
C ARG A 177 -14.19 -15.71 2.80
N LYS A 178 -15.46 -16.07 2.75
CA LYS A 178 -16.00 -17.03 1.77
C LYS A 178 -15.87 -16.50 0.35
N ASN A 179 -16.21 -15.23 0.14
CA ASN A 179 -16.14 -14.61 -1.19
C ASN A 179 -14.70 -14.43 -1.66
N TRP A 180 -13.80 -14.04 -0.77
CA TRP A 180 -12.35 -14.03 -1.06
C TRP A 180 -11.83 -15.42 -1.45
N GLN A 181 -12.18 -16.47 -0.69
CA GLN A 181 -11.72 -17.83 -0.98
C GLN A 181 -12.30 -18.39 -2.29
N LEU A 182 -13.54 -18.05 -2.63
CA LEU A 182 -14.16 -18.42 -3.90
C LEU A 182 -13.42 -17.78 -5.08
N PHE A 183 -13.10 -16.49 -4.98
CA PHE A 183 -12.28 -15.78 -5.97
C PHE A 183 -10.91 -16.45 -6.14
N LEU A 184 -10.21 -16.74 -5.03
CA LEU A 184 -8.90 -17.39 -5.07
C LEU A 184 -8.95 -18.76 -5.78
N ASN A 185 -9.98 -19.56 -5.49
CA ASN A 185 -10.17 -20.87 -6.12
C ASN A 185 -10.45 -20.76 -7.63
N GLU A 186 -11.29 -19.79 -8.02
CA GLU A 186 -11.60 -19.52 -9.44
C GLU A 186 -10.35 -19.09 -10.19
N VAL A 187 -9.62 -18.09 -9.67
CA VAL A 187 -8.44 -17.53 -10.34
C VAL A 187 -7.32 -18.56 -10.43
N ARG A 188 -7.06 -19.34 -9.38
CA ARG A 188 -6.07 -20.44 -9.42
C ARG A 188 -6.36 -21.40 -10.57
N THR A 189 -7.61 -21.81 -10.69
CA THR A 189 -8.07 -22.72 -11.76
C THR A 189 -7.88 -22.08 -13.14
N ARG A 190 -8.27 -20.81 -13.27
CA ARG A 190 -8.17 -20.07 -14.53
C ARG A 190 -6.74 -19.85 -15.00
N ILE A 191 -5.80 -19.55 -14.10
CA ILE A 191 -4.39 -19.33 -14.45
C ILE A 191 -3.58 -20.63 -14.52
N GLY A 192 -4.19 -21.78 -14.19
CA GLY A 192 -3.53 -23.09 -14.23
C GLY A 192 -2.33 -23.18 -13.29
N ALA A 193 -2.40 -22.56 -12.11
CA ALA A 193 -1.35 -22.66 -11.11
C ALA A 193 -1.60 -23.87 -10.19
N ASP A 194 -0.56 -24.64 -9.91
CA ASP A 194 -0.63 -25.66 -8.86
C ASP A 194 -0.68 -24.99 -7.46
N PRO A 195 -1.04 -25.72 -6.40
CA PRO A 195 -1.18 -25.12 -5.08
C PRO A 195 0.07 -24.39 -4.55
N ALA A 196 1.27 -24.93 -4.79
CA ALA A 196 2.51 -24.35 -4.28
C ALA A 196 2.91 -23.11 -5.09
N GLU A 197 2.78 -23.17 -6.41
CA GLU A 197 2.99 -22.01 -7.28
C GLU A 197 2.00 -20.88 -6.97
N PHE A 198 0.72 -21.23 -6.74
CA PHE A 198 -0.29 -20.24 -6.42
C PHE A 198 -0.03 -19.57 -5.07
N GLU A 199 0.44 -20.33 -4.08
CA GLU A 199 0.84 -19.78 -2.79
C GLU A 199 1.98 -18.76 -2.95
N GLU A 200 2.97 -19.03 -3.80
CA GLU A 200 4.07 -18.07 -4.08
C GLU A 200 3.57 -16.81 -4.80
N ILE A 201 2.60 -16.94 -5.71
CA ILE A 201 1.91 -15.80 -6.34
C ILE A 201 1.24 -14.95 -5.26
N LEU A 202 0.49 -15.57 -4.34
CA LEU A 202 -0.20 -14.85 -3.27
C LEU A 202 0.76 -14.13 -2.33
N ARG A 203 1.83 -14.81 -1.88
CA ARG A 203 2.89 -14.21 -1.04
C ARG A 203 3.57 -13.03 -1.73
N SER A 204 3.80 -13.14 -3.04
CA SER A 204 4.45 -12.09 -3.82
C SER A 204 3.55 -10.90 -4.15
N THR A 205 2.22 -11.02 -4.05
CA THR A 205 1.29 -10.00 -4.58
C THR A 205 0.26 -9.46 -3.60
N VAL A 206 -0.24 -10.25 -2.65
CA VAL A 206 -1.41 -9.85 -1.83
C VAL A 206 -1.36 -10.26 -0.36
N ILE A 207 -0.69 -11.36 0.02
CA ILE A 207 -0.80 -11.84 1.41
C ILE A 207 0.39 -12.69 1.84
N MET A 208 1.09 -12.24 2.89
CA MET A 208 2.06 -13.03 3.67
C MET A 208 1.46 -13.65 4.93
N GLY A 209 0.19 -13.33 5.24
CA GLY A 209 -0.45 -13.73 6.50
C GLY A 209 -0.14 -12.79 7.67
N GLU A 210 0.60 -11.71 7.41
CA GLU A 210 0.82 -10.60 8.33
C GLU A 210 -0.01 -9.41 7.85
N SER A 211 -0.74 -8.80 8.78
CA SER A 211 -1.50 -7.58 8.53
C SER A 211 -1.03 -6.51 9.49
N GLU A 212 -0.84 -5.29 8.99
CA GLU A 212 -0.46 -4.15 9.81
C GLU A 212 -1.61 -3.16 9.90
N HIS A 213 -1.89 -2.71 11.12
CA HIS A 213 -2.94 -1.73 11.36
C HIS A 213 -2.53 -0.38 10.78
N LEU A 214 -3.30 0.12 9.83
CA LEU A 214 -3.02 1.38 9.14
C LEU A 214 -3.75 2.55 9.82
N TYR A 215 -5.07 2.45 9.96
CA TYR A 215 -5.90 3.51 10.54
C TYR A 215 -7.12 2.94 11.27
N TYR A 216 -7.59 3.67 12.30
CA TYR A 216 -8.88 3.42 12.92
C TYR A 216 -10.01 4.02 12.07
N LYS A 217 -11.13 3.31 12.00
CA LYS A 217 -12.39 3.79 11.41
C LYS A 217 -13.37 4.19 12.52
N GLY A 218 -14.01 5.34 12.37
CA GLY A 218 -14.88 5.94 13.40
C GLY A 218 -14.13 6.94 14.29
N THR A 219 -14.60 7.14 15.52
CA THR A 219 -13.95 8.08 16.46
C THR A 219 -13.10 7.32 17.48
N SER A 220 -12.10 7.98 18.06
CA SER A 220 -11.29 7.41 19.15
C SER A 220 -12.11 6.96 20.37
N ARG A 221 -13.33 7.50 20.54
CA ARG A 221 -14.27 7.11 21.62
C ARG A 221 -15.23 6.00 21.20
N HIS A 222 -15.45 5.80 19.91
CA HIS A 222 -16.37 4.81 19.34
C HIS A 222 -15.75 4.24 18.05
N PRO A 223 -14.76 3.33 18.16
CA PRO A 223 -14.19 2.69 16.99
C PRO A 223 -15.26 1.83 16.32
N GLU A 224 -15.56 2.17 15.07
CA GLU A 224 -16.48 1.45 14.18
C GLU A 224 -15.77 0.34 13.42
N GLY A 225 -14.43 0.33 13.42
CA GLY A 225 -13.65 -0.67 12.70
C GLY A 225 -12.16 -0.37 12.67
N ASP A 226 -11.42 -1.35 12.16
CA ASP A 226 -9.98 -1.28 11.89
C ASP A 226 -9.74 -1.43 10.39
N ILE A 227 -8.80 -0.63 9.87
CA ILE A 227 -8.27 -0.77 8.51
C ILE A 227 -6.85 -1.31 8.64
N CYS A 228 -6.64 -2.54 8.17
CA CYS A 228 -5.34 -3.17 8.12
C CYS A 228 -4.88 -3.33 6.67
N LEU A 229 -3.57 -3.22 6.46
CA LEU A 229 -2.92 -3.53 5.21
C LEU A 229 -2.51 -5.00 5.22
N GLU A 230 -2.87 -5.75 4.18
CA GLU A 230 -2.37 -7.12 4.00
C GLU A 230 -1.10 -7.04 3.15
N HIS A 231 0.03 -7.40 3.76
CA HIS A 231 1.31 -7.22 3.09
C HIS A 231 1.61 -8.32 2.09
N ALA A 232 2.13 -7.89 0.95
CA ALA A 232 2.86 -8.76 0.05
C ALA A 232 4.36 -8.67 0.34
N LYS A 233 5.13 -9.71 -0.01
CA LYS A 233 6.60 -9.76 0.13
C LYS A 233 7.34 -8.54 -0.42
N TYR A 234 6.81 -7.94 -1.47
CA TYR A 234 7.41 -6.76 -2.11
C TYR A 234 6.63 -5.48 -1.87
N HIS A 235 5.68 -5.50 -0.94
CA HIS A 235 4.87 -4.35 -0.53
C HIS A 235 4.20 -3.64 -1.72
N LEU A 236 3.68 -4.42 -2.68
CA LEU A 236 2.77 -3.88 -3.70
C LEU A 236 1.45 -3.45 -3.03
N ASP A 237 1.06 -4.20 -2.00
CA ASP A 237 -0.05 -3.97 -1.09
C ASP A 237 -1.34 -3.47 -1.77
N PRO A 238 -1.86 -4.20 -2.76
CA PRO A 238 -3.06 -3.82 -3.49
C PRO A 238 -4.35 -4.03 -2.68
N LEU A 239 -4.25 -4.63 -1.48
CA LEU A 239 -5.40 -5.13 -0.72
C LEU A 239 -5.45 -4.51 0.69
N LEU A 240 -6.58 -3.87 1.00
CA LEU A 240 -6.93 -3.44 2.35
C LEU A 240 -7.91 -4.42 2.96
N TYR A 241 -7.72 -4.73 4.23
CA TYR A 241 -8.67 -5.45 5.05
C TYR A 241 -9.37 -4.48 6.00
N GLU A 242 -10.67 -4.35 5.88
CA GLU A 242 -11.50 -3.50 6.72
C GLU A 242 -12.45 -4.34 7.56
N THR A 243 -12.61 -3.93 8.82
CA THR A 243 -13.63 -4.46 9.70
C THR A 243 -14.67 -3.40 10.00
N TYR A 244 -15.92 -3.80 10.16
CA TYR A 244 -17.03 -2.91 10.53
C TYR A 244 -17.81 -3.51 11.68
N ARG A 245 -18.06 -2.72 12.72
CA ARG A 245 -18.84 -3.13 13.88
C ARG A 245 -20.28 -2.61 13.78
N TYR A 246 -21.24 -3.51 13.61
CA TYR A 246 -22.67 -3.20 13.55
C TYR A 246 -23.46 -3.94 14.63
N GLU A 247 -24.02 -3.22 15.60
CA GLU A 247 -25.04 -3.71 16.55
C GLU A 247 -24.76 -5.13 17.13
N ASN A 248 -23.48 -5.48 17.35
CA ASN A 248 -22.92 -6.77 17.81
C ASN A 248 -22.42 -7.77 16.75
N ARG A 249 -22.24 -7.37 15.50
CA ARG A 249 -21.59 -8.16 14.43
C ARG A 249 -20.39 -7.43 13.85
N TYR A 250 -19.47 -8.22 13.29
CA TYR A 250 -18.35 -7.72 12.51
C TYR A 250 -18.56 -8.09 11.05
N ASP A 251 -18.68 -7.09 10.20
CA ASP A 251 -18.58 -7.29 8.75
C ASP A 251 -17.12 -7.13 8.34
N HIS A 252 -16.70 -7.92 7.36
CA HIS A 252 -15.32 -7.96 6.87
C HIS A 252 -15.30 -7.61 5.39
N GLU A 253 -14.43 -6.71 4.97
CA GLU A 253 -14.29 -6.30 3.58
C GLU A 253 -12.82 -6.30 3.16
N TYR A 254 -12.52 -6.95 2.06
CA TYR A 254 -11.27 -6.75 1.34
C TYR A 254 -11.49 -5.74 0.22
N ARG A 255 -10.81 -4.61 0.26
CA ARG A 255 -10.91 -3.57 -0.78
C ARG A 255 -9.64 -3.49 -1.59
N ILE A 256 -9.77 -3.29 -2.89
CA ILE A 256 -8.63 -3.00 -3.75
C ILE A 256 -8.24 -1.51 -3.58
N ARG A 257 -6.96 -1.23 -3.28
CA ARG A 257 -6.39 0.12 -3.25
C ARG A 257 -5.48 0.34 -4.45
N HIS A 258 -5.35 1.60 -4.88
CA HIS A 258 -4.49 2.01 -5.99
C HIS A 258 -4.75 1.23 -7.30
N LYS A 259 -6.00 0.85 -7.53
CA LYS A 259 -6.48 0.05 -8.66
C LYS A 259 -6.12 0.64 -10.02
N GLU A 260 -6.56 1.85 -10.34
CA GLU A 260 -6.26 2.57 -11.58
C GLU A 260 -4.75 2.78 -11.76
N THR A 261 -4.03 3.15 -10.70
CA THR A 261 -2.58 3.38 -10.73
C THR A 261 -1.82 2.08 -10.93
N LEU A 262 -2.21 0.98 -10.29
CA LEU A 262 -1.67 -0.35 -10.53
C LEU A 262 -1.99 -0.86 -11.92
N MET A 263 -3.19 -0.61 -12.43
CA MET A 263 -3.56 -1.01 -13.79
C MET A 263 -2.67 -0.31 -14.80
N LYS A 264 -2.48 1.00 -14.64
CA LYS A 264 -1.54 1.78 -15.43
C LYS A 264 -0.10 1.25 -15.31
N ALA A 265 0.34 0.93 -14.09
CA ALA A 265 1.67 0.37 -13.87
C ALA A 265 1.85 -0.98 -14.59
N LEU A 266 0.83 -1.85 -14.56
CA LEU A 266 0.81 -3.13 -15.27
C LEU A 266 0.86 -2.97 -16.79
N GLU A 267 0.12 -2.01 -17.33
CA GLU A 267 0.14 -1.71 -18.76
C GLU A 267 1.55 -1.26 -19.20
N GLU A 268 2.16 -0.34 -18.47
CA GLU A 268 3.48 0.21 -18.79
C GLU A 268 4.65 -0.76 -18.53
N ALA A 269 4.54 -1.66 -17.56
CA ALA A 269 5.62 -2.60 -17.23
C ALA A 269 5.68 -3.82 -18.15
N PHE A 270 4.60 -4.10 -18.90
CA PHE A 270 4.45 -5.33 -19.68
C PHE A 270 4.01 -5.10 -21.14
N THR A 271 4.13 -3.86 -21.64
CA THR A 271 4.19 -3.54 -23.08
C THR A 271 5.62 -3.53 -23.58
#